data_AF-A0A383D930-F1
#
_entry.id   AF-A0A383D930-F1
#
_cell.length_a   1.000
_cell.length_b   1.000
_cell.length_c   1.000
_cell.angle_alpha   90.00
_cell.angle_beta   90.00
_cell.angle_gamma   90.00
#
_symmetry.space_group_name_H-M   'P 1'
#
loop_
_entity.id
_entity.type
_entity.pdbx_description
1 polymer ?
#
loop_
_entity_poly.entity_id
_entity_poly.type
_entity_poly.pdbx_seq_one_letter_code
_entity_poly.pdbx_strand_id
1 'polypeptide(L)' 'MRENILNNQIAYYNGIIAKHAQNVEIYLNQPVGIGEHSDVMGTIDVEINAIAQAHEKIEIINHYFLNR' A
#
# COMPACT_ATOMS: atom_id res chain seq x y z
N MET A 1 -0.47 -19.69 -17.14
CA MET A 1 -1.52 -18.68 -16.83
C MET A 1 -1.73 -18.47 -15.34
N ARG A 2 -2.00 -19.51 -14.52
CA ARG A 2 -2.20 -19.37 -13.06
C ARG A 2 -1.06 -18.58 -12.38
N GLU A 3 0.17 -19.00 -12.59
CA GLU A 3 1.34 -18.36 -11.97
C GLU A 3 1.49 -16.90 -12.40
N ASN A 4 1.34 -16.60 -13.70
CA ASN A 4 1.37 -15.22 -14.21
C ASN A 4 0.28 -14.35 -13.56
N ILE A 5 -0.93 -14.89 -13.35
CA ILE A 5 -2.01 -14.15 -12.67
C ILE A 5 -1.58 -13.82 -11.23
N LEU A 6 -1.10 -14.81 -10.47
CA LEU A 6 -0.70 -14.61 -9.08
C LEU A 6 0.48 -13.62 -8.97
N ASN A 7 1.48 -13.76 -9.83
CA ASN A 7 2.62 -12.84 -9.90
C ASN A 7 2.20 -11.42 -10.27
N ASN A 8 1.28 -11.26 -11.23
CA ASN A 8 0.76 -9.96 -11.61
C ASN A 8 -0.06 -9.31 -10.48
N GLN A 9 -0.83 -10.10 -9.72
CA GLN A 9 -1.56 -9.58 -8.55
C GLN A 9 -0.61 -9.10 -7.46
N ILE A 10 0.46 -9.85 -7.18
CA ILE A 10 1.50 -9.41 -6.24
C ILE A 10 2.17 -8.12 -6.73
N ALA A 11 2.51 -8.02 -8.02
CA ALA A 11 3.08 -6.81 -8.60
C ALA A 11 2.15 -5.60 -8.46
N TYR A 12 0.85 -5.80 -8.70
CA TYR A 12 -0.18 -4.77 -8.51
C TYR A 12 -0.26 -4.29 -7.05
N TYR A 13 -0.32 -5.21 -6.08
CA TYR A 13 -0.35 -4.85 -4.67
C TYR A 13 0.94 -4.19 -4.19
N ASN A 14 2.10 -4.59 -4.70
CA ASN A 14 3.36 -3.88 -4.45
C ASN A 14 3.32 -2.44 -5.00
N GLY A 15 2.68 -2.22 -6.16
CA GLY A 15 2.44 -0.87 -6.68
C GLY A 15 1.56 -0.02 -5.76
N ILE A 16 0.52 -0.62 -5.17
CA ILE A 16 -0.33 0.03 -4.16
C ILE A 16 0.52 0.40 -2.92
N ILE A 17 1.29 -0.55 -2.38
CA ILE A 17 2.18 -0.29 -1.24
C ILE A 17 3.14 0.86 -1.55
N ALA A 18 3.80 0.83 -2.70
CA ALA A 18 4.75 1.87 -3.10
C ALA A 18 4.10 3.26 -3.20
N LYS A 19 2.90 3.34 -3.80
CA LYS A 19 2.13 4.59 -3.88
C LYS A 19 1.80 5.14 -2.50
N HIS A 20 1.19 4.33 -1.64
CA HIS A 20 0.72 4.79 -0.33
C HIS A 20 1.90 5.07 0.62
N ALA A 21 2.99 4.30 0.54
CA ALA A 21 4.22 4.60 1.26
C ALA A 21 4.81 5.96 0.83
N GLN A 22 4.83 6.25 -0.47
CA GLN A 22 5.29 7.55 -0.97
C GLN A 22 4.42 8.70 -0.48
N ASN A 23 3.10 8.52 -0.37
CA ASN A 23 2.20 9.51 0.19
C ASN A 23 2.53 9.79 1.67
N VAL A 24 2.76 8.75 2.48
CA VAL A 24 3.19 8.89 3.88
C VAL A 24 4.50 9.69 3.96
N GLU A 25 5.50 9.36 3.14
CA GLU A 25 6.77 10.09 3.09
C GLU A 25 6.58 11.58 2.74
N ILE A 26 5.67 11.89 1.82
CA ILE A 26 5.36 13.28 1.48
C ILE A 26 4.76 14.01 2.70
N TYR A 27 3.79 13.40 3.39
CA TYR A 27 3.20 14.02 4.59
C TYR A 27 4.21 14.21 5.73
N LEU A 28 5.15 13.28 5.90
CA LEU A 28 6.20 13.36 6.92
C LEU A 28 7.25 14.45 6.61
N ASN A 29 7.62 14.63 5.34
CA ASN A 29 8.71 15.53 4.94
C ASN A 29 8.23 16.92 4.49
N GLN A 30 6.99 17.06 4.04
CA GLN A 30 6.41 18.29 3.51
C GLN A 30 4.98 18.52 4.02
N PRO A 31 4.77 18.67 5.34
CA PRO A 31 3.43 18.88 5.90
C PRO A 31 2.79 20.22 5.49
N VAL A 32 3.59 21.18 5.01
CA VAL A 32 3.16 22.54 4.67
C VAL A 32 3.04 22.66 3.15
N GLY A 33 1.82 22.66 2.60
CA GLY A 33 1.58 22.90 1.17
C GLY A 33 0.60 21.93 0.49
N ILE A 34 0.27 20.80 1.13
CA ILE A 34 -0.89 19.99 0.71
C ILE A 34 -2.12 20.66 1.30
N GLY A 35 -2.77 21.49 0.48
CA GLY A 35 -3.90 22.31 0.89
C GLY A 35 -4.96 21.52 1.67
N GLU A 36 -5.45 22.14 2.74
CA GLU A 36 -6.76 21.88 3.35
C GLU A 36 -7.01 20.57 4.13
N HIS A 37 -6.00 19.74 4.41
CA HIS A 37 -6.14 18.67 5.40
C HIS A 37 -5.63 19.13 6.77
N SER A 38 -6.53 19.66 7.60
CA SER A 38 -6.28 19.97 9.02
C SER A 38 -5.81 18.75 9.82
N ASP A 39 -6.08 17.54 9.31
CA ASP A 39 -5.78 16.25 9.95
C ASP A 39 -4.75 15.43 9.15
N VAL A 40 -3.48 15.81 9.30
CA VAL A 40 -2.35 15.09 8.72
C VAL A 40 -2.25 13.67 9.27
N MET A 41 -2.54 13.47 10.55
CA MET A 41 -2.41 12.17 11.20
C MET A 41 -3.50 11.20 10.75
N GLY A 42 -4.76 11.66 10.64
CA GLY A 42 -5.84 10.85 10.07
C GLY A 42 -5.57 10.49 8.61
N THR A 43 -4.97 11.39 7.83
CA THR A 43 -4.57 11.08 6.45
C THR A 43 -3.48 10.02 6.42
N ILE A 44 -2.43 10.13 7.23
CA ILE A 44 -1.38 9.11 7.34
C ILE A 44 -1.96 7.75 7.74
N ASP A 45 -2.92 7.70 8.67
CA ASP A 45 -3.59 6.46 9.07
C ASP A 45 -4.33 5.80 7.90
N VAL A 46 -5.03 6.58 7.07
CA VAL A 46 -5.69 6.07 5.86
C VAL A 46 -4.68 5.47 4.87
N GLU A 47 -3.55 6.13 4.66
CA GLU A 47 -2.49 5.63 3.78
C GLU A 47 -1.86 4.33 4.33
N ILE A 48 -1.58 4.26 5.64
CA ILE A 48 -1.07 3.05 6.31
C ILE A 48 -2.07 1.91 6.22
N ASN A 49 -3.37 2.17 6.41
CA ASN A 49 -4.41 1.16 6.27
C ASN A 49 -4.47 0.57 4.85
N ALA A 50 -4.24 1.38 3.82
CA ALA A 50 -4.15 0.90 2.44
C ALA A 50 -2.93 0.00 2.22
N ILE A 51 -1.77 0.35 2.81
CA ILE A 51 -0.57 -0.50 2.82
C ILE A 51 -0.87 -1.84 3.50
N ALA A 52 -1.47 -1.82 4.68
CA ALA A 52 -1.79 -3.01 5.46
C ALA A 52 -2.69 -3.99 4.67
N GLN A 53 -3.76 -3.47 4.06
CA GLN A 53 -4.66 -4.29 3.23
C GLN A 53 -3.97 -4.87 1.99
N ALA A 54 -3.08 -4.11 1.35
CA ALA A 54 -2.33 -4.60 0.19
C ALA A 54 -1.31 -5.68 0.60
N HIS A 55 -0.64 -5.48 1.74
CA HIS A 55 0.29 -6.44 2.30
C HIS A 55 -0.40 -7.76 2.67
N GLU A 56 -1.55 -7.70 3.36
CA GLU A 56 -2.33 -8.89 3.70
C GLU A 56 -2.76 -9.70 2.46
N LYS A 57 -3.14 -9.02 1.38
CA LYS A 57 -3.48 -9.71 0.11
C LYS A 57 -2.28 -10.43 -0.50
N ILE A 58 -1.08 -9.86 -0.40
CA ILE A 58 0.16 -10.51 -0.83
C ILE A 58 0.42 -11.75 0.03
N GLU A 59 0.29 -11.64 1.35
CA GLU A 59 0.47 -12.76 2.28
C GLU A 59 -0.53 -13.89 2.03
N ILE A 60 -1.79 -13.57 1.76
CA ILE A 60 -2.80 -14.56 1.37
C ILE A 60 -2.39 -15.27 0.07
N ILE A 61 -1.91 -14.53 -0.93
CA ILE A 61 -1.44 -15.13 -2.19
C ILE A 61 -0.24 -16.06 -1.94
N ASN A 62 0.74 -15.59 -1.17
CA ASN A 62 1.94 -16.34 -0.84
C ASN A 62 1.59 -17.63 -0.09
N HIS A 63 0.82 -17.52 1.00
CA HIS A 63 0.50 -18.62 1.89
C HIS A 63 -0.41 -19.66 1.24
N TYR A 64 -1.54 -19.24 0.65
CA TYR A 64 -2.58 -20.18 0.20
C TYR A 64 -2.42 -20.65 -1.25
N PHE A 65 -1.72 -19.90 -2.10
CA PHE A 65 -1.67 -20.18 -3.54
C PHE A 65 -0.27 -20.52 -4.04
N LEU A 66 0.77 -20.01 -3.40
CA LEU A 66 2.17 -20.24 -3.76
C LEU A 66 2.92 -21.12 -2.74
N ASN A 67 2.35 -21.39 -1.57
CA ASN A 67 2.96 -22.15 -0.48
C ASN A 67 4.35 -21.62 -0.09
N ARG A 68 4.49 -20.30 0.00
CA ARG A 68 5.73 -19.61 0.36
C ARG A 68 5.49 -18.55 1.43
#